data_AF-A0A096MLQ1-F1
#
_entry.id   AF-A0A096MLQ1-F1
#
_cell.length_a   1.000
_cell.length_b   1.000
_cell.length_c   1.000
_cell.angle_alpha   90.00
_cell.angle_beta   90.00
_cell.angle_gamma   90.00
#
_symmetry.space_group_name_H-M   'P 1'
#
loop_
_entity.id
_entity.type
_entity.pdbx_description
1 polymer ?
#
loop_
_entity_poly.entity_id
_entity_poly.type
_entity_poly.pdbx_seq_one_letter_code
_entity_poly.pdbx_strand_id
1 'polypeptide(L)'
;MTEVLWPAVPNGTDAAFLAGPGSSWGNSTVASTAAVSASFKCALTKTGFQFYYLPAVYILVFIIGFLGNSVAIWMFVFHMKPWSGISVYMFNLALADFLYVLTLPALIFYYFNKTDWIFGDAMCKLQRFIFHVNLYGSILFLTCISAHRYSGVVYPLKSLGRLKKKNAVYISVLVWLIVVVAISPILFYSGTGVRKNKTTTCYDTTSDEYLRSYFIYSMCTTVAMFCVPLVLILGCYGLIVRALIYKDLDNSPLRRKSIYLVIIVLTVFAVSYIPFHVMKTMNLRARLDFQTPAMCAFNDRVYATYQVTRGLASLNSCVDPILYFLAGDTFRRRLSRATRKASRRSEANLQSKSEDMTLNILPEFKQNGDTSL
;
A
#
# COMPACT_ATOMS: atom_id res chain seq x y z
N MET A 1 9.07 22.92 23.97
CA MET A 1 10.38 23.47 24.35
C MET A 1 10.84 22.67 25.55
N THR A 2 11.58 21.59 25.32
CA THR A 2 12.22 20.76 26.35
C THR A 2 13.26 19.90 25.64
N GLU A 3 14.54 20.26 25.80
CA GLU A 3 15.67 19.43 25.36
C GLU A 3 15.81 18.23 26.32
N VAL A 4 16.09 17.04 25.77
CA VAL A 4 16.27 15.82 26.56
C VAL A 4 17.63 15.22 26.21
N LEU A 5 18.59 15.41 27.13
CA LEU A 5 19.90 14.77 27.12
C LEU A 5 19.79 13.27 27.50
N TRP A 6 20.59 12.42 26.86
CA TRP A 6 20.70 10.98 27.14
C TRP A 6 21.85 10.73 28.14
N PRO A 7 21.65 9.92 29.19
CA PRO A 7 22.75 9.18 29.80
C PRO A 7 22.75 7.72 29.33
N ALA A 8 23.96 7.16 29.24
CA ALA A 8 24.25 5.78 28.90
C ALA A 8 23.95 4.82 30.07
N VAL A 9 23.64 3.56 29.76
CA VAL A 9 23.42 2.47 30.72
C VAL A 9 24.68 1.59 30.77
N PRO A 10 25.25 1.23 31.93
CA PRO A 10 26.31 0.24 32.02
C PRO A 10 25.73 -1.19 32.07
N ASN A 11 26.28 -2.06 31.23
CA ASN A 11 26.09 -3.51 31.29
C ASN A 11 27.18 -4.10 32.21
N GLY A 12 26.81 -5.01 33.12
CA GLY A 12 27.72 -5.63 34.07
C GLY A 12 28.64 -6.69 33.45
N THR A 13 29.67 -7.08 34.20
CA THR A 13 30.20 -8.46 34.31
C THR A 13 31.34 -8.51 35.32
N ASP A 14 31.25 -9.50 36.20
CA ASP A 14 32.29 -9.92 37.15
C ASP A 14 33.53 -10.45 36.44
N ALA A 15 34.72 -10.13 36.97
CA ALA A 15 35.92 -10.96 36.85
C ALA A 15 36.91 -10.63 37.98
N ALA A 16 37.10 -11.61 38.87
CA ALA A 16 38.11 -11.62 39.91
C ALA A 16 39.53 -11.77 39.32
N PHE A 17 40.52 -11.06 39.87
CA PHE A 17 41.93 -11.46 39.79
C PHE A 17 42.71 -10.99 41.03
N LEU A 18 43.47 -11.93 41.61
CA LEU A 18 44.35 -11.78 42.77
C LEU A 18 45.73 -11.25 42.36
N ALA A 19 46.29 -10.26 43.06
CA ALA A 19 47.74 -10.03 43.18
C ALA A 19 48.06 -9.10 44.38
N GLY A 20 49.07 -9.48 45.17
CA GLY A 20 49.42 -8.91 46.49
C GLY A 20 50.22 -7.59 46.51
N PRO A 21 50.72 -7.16 47.70
CA PRO A 21 51.17 -5.80 47.94
C PRO A 21 52.68 -5.62 47.68
N GLY A 22 53.04 -4.58 46.95
CA GLY A 22 54.43 -4.18 46.70
C GLY A 22 54.54 -2.70 46.32
N SER A 23 55.30 -1.98 47.14
CA SER A 23 55.62 -0.55 47.19
C SER A 23 56.07 0.18 45.89
N SER A 24 55.49 1.38 45.70
CA SER A 24 56.14 2.71 45.64
C SER A 24 56.76 3.32 44.34
N TRP A 25 56.34 4.59 44.11
CA TRP A 25 56.90 5.71 43.32
C TRP A 25 56.78 5.76 41.79
N GLY A 26 56.21 6.87 41.28
CA GLY A 26 56.56 7.44 39.98
C GLY A 26 55.40 7.93 39.11
N ASN A 27 55.17 9.24 39.10
CA ASN A 27 54.19 9.95 38.27
C ASN A 27 54.34 9.67 36.76
N SER A 28 53.22 9.36 36.11
CA SER A 28 52.79 9.88 34.79
C SER A 28 51.44 9.25 34.43
N THR A 29 50.35 9.82 34.94
CA THR A 29 49.00 9.48 34.48
C THR A 29 48.81 9.98 33.05
N VAL A 30 49.23 9.19 32.06
CA VAL A 30 48.63 9.25 30.73
C VAL A 30 47.25 8.62 30.87
N ALA A 31 46.28 9.44 31.25
CA ALA A 31 44.87 9.07 31.17
C ALA A 31 44.54 8.92 29.68
N SER A 32 44.76 7.73 29.13
CA SER A 32 44.16 7.31 27.88
C SER A 32 42.66 7.24 28.12
N THR A 33 41.99 8.38 27.97
CA THR A 33 40.55 8.45 27.81
C THR A 33 40.23 7.76 26.50
N ALA A 34 40.00 6.45 26.56
CA ALA A 34 39.20 5.75 25.57
C ALA A 34 37.80 6.37 25.65
N ALA A 35 37.64 7.52 24.98
CA ALA A 35 36.35 8.10 24.70
C ALA A 35 35.61 7.04 23.88
N VAL A 36 34.76 6.27 24.55
CA VAL A 36 33.70 5.52 23.89
C VAL A 36 32.93 6.57 23.11
N SER A 37 33.20 6.65 21.81
CA SER A 37 32.48 7.50 20.88
C SER A 37 31.02 7.08 20.95
N ALA A 38 30.24 7.78 21.79
CA ALA A 38 28.80 7.72 21.71
C ALA A 38 28.45 8.25 20.31
N SER A 39 28.11 7.33 19.39
CA SER A 39 27.74 7.69 18.04
C SER A 39 26.66 8.76 18.08
N PHE A 40 26.98 9.95 17.58
CA PHE A 40 26.04 11.06 17.51
C PHE A 40 24.79 10.61 16.73
N LYS A 41 23.61 10.98 17.23
CA LYS A 41 22.32 10.77 16.55
C LYS A 41 21.55 12.07 16.51
N CYS A 42 20.98 12.38 15.36
CA CYS A 42 20.12 13.55 15.22
C CYS A 42 18.86 13.39 16.08
N ALA A 43 18.53 14.41 16.86
CA ALA A 43 17.23 14.52 17.50
C ALA A 43 16.19 14.86 16.43
N LEU A 44 15.32 13.90 16.10
CA LEU A 44 14.33 14.08 15.04
C LEU A 44 13.20 15.02 15.50
N THR A 45 13.13 16.21 14.91
CA THR A 45 12.11 17.20 15.26
C THR A 45 10.80 16.86 14.55
N LYS A 46 9.93 16.09 15.22
CA LYS A 46 8.60 15.78 14.67
C LYS A 46 7.71 17.02 14.75
N THR A 47 7.52 17.70 13.62
CA THR A 47 6.66 18.89 13.44
C THR A 47 5.17 18.64 13.67
N GLY A 48 4.76 17.43 14.10
CA GLY A 48 3.38 17.11 14.48
C GLY A 48 2.38 16.96 13.31
N PHE A 49 2.63 17.58 12.15
CA PHE A 49 1.71 17.55 11.00
C PHE A 49 1.33 16.12 10.57
N GLN A 50 2.25 15.16 10.68
CA GLN A 50 2.02 13.76 10.34
C GLN A 50 0.86 13.13 11.14
N PHE A 51 0.54 13.64 12.33
CA PHE A 51 -0.58 13.16 13.16
C PHE A 51 -1.95 13.65 12.66
N TYR A 52 -1.97 14.57 11.70
CA TYR A 52 -3.20 15.10 11.08
C TYR A 52 -3.27 14.71 9.60
N TYR A 53 -2.17 14.91 8.86
CA TYR A 53 -2.08 14.61 7.44
C TYR A 53 -2.31 13.12 7.12
N LEU A 54 -1.55 12.21 7.76
CA LEU A 54 -1.65 10.78 7.48
C LEU A 54 -3.03 10.19 7.80
N PRO A 55 -3.62 10.41 9.00
CA PRO A 55 -4.95 9.88 9.28
C PRO A 55 -6.00 10.47 8.34
N ALA A 56 -5.93 11.75 7.98
CA ALA A 56 -6.86 12.35 7.01
C ALA A 56 -6.77 11.66 5.63
N VAL A 57 -5.55 11.46 5.11
CA VAL A 57 -5.34 10.73 3.85
C VAL A 57 -5.83 9.29 3.97
N TYR A 58 -5.51 8.58 5.05
CA TYR A 58 -5.92 7.19 5.22
C TYR A 58 -7.44 7.04 5.39
N ILE A 59 -8.14 7.99 6.03
CA ILE A 59 -9.61 7.99 6.07
C ILE A 59 -10.18 8.12 4.66
N LEU A 60 -9.66 9.06 3.87
CA LEU A 60 -10.09 9.25 2.48
C LEU A 60 -9.84 7.99 1.64
N VAL A 61 -8.63 7.42 1.73
CA VAL A 61 -8.29 6.17 1.05
C VAL A 61 -9.16 5.02 1.52
N PHE A 62 -9.46 4.94 2.82
CA PHE A 62 -10.32 3.91 3.37
C PHE A 62 -11.72 3.98 2.77
N ILE A 63 -12.37 5.14 2.81
CA ILE A 63 -13.74 5.31 2.31
C ILE A 63 -13.80 5.04 0.81
N ILE A 64 -12.95 5.71 0.01
CA ILE A 64 -12.99 5.59 -1.46
C ILE A 64 -12.51 4.21 -1.90
N GLY A 65 -11.40 3.72 -1.34
CA GLY A 65 -10.82 2.44 -1.66
C GLY A 65 -11.72 1.27 -1.26
N PHE A 66 -12.37 1.34 -0.09
CA PHE A 66 -13.28 0.27 0.36
C PHE A 66 -14.48 0.18 -0.57
N LEU A 67 -15.16 1.30 -0.84
CA LEU A 67 -16.32 1.33 -1.73
C LEU A 67 -15.94 0.93 -3.16
N GLY A 68 -14.88 1.54 -3.71
CA GLY A 68 -14.43 1.31 -5.08
C GLY A 68 -14.02 -0.14 -5.34
N ASN A 69 -13.17 -0.71 -4.48
CA ASN A 69 -12.71 -2.09 -4.64
C ASN A 69 -13.80 -3.12 -4.29
N SER A 70 -14.69 -2.84 -3.33
CA SER A 70 -15.86 -3.71 -3.06
C SER A 70 -16.77 -3.82 -4.27
N VAL A 71 -17.11 -2.68 -4.89
CA VAL A 71 -17.92 -2.65 -6.12
C VAL A 71 -17.20 -3.38 -7.26
N ALA A 72 -15.88 -3.19 -7.39
CA ALA A 72 -15.08 -3.88 -8.41
C ALA A 72 -15.12 -5.40 -8.23
N ILE A 73 -14.82 -5.89 -7.03
CA ILE A 73 -14.84 -7.33 -6.69
C ILE A 73 -16.24 -7.91 -6.93
N TRP A 74 -17.29 -7.26 -6.44
CA TRP A 74 -18.68 -7.67 -6.66
C TRP A 74 -19.01 -7.78 -8.16
N MET A 75 -18.65 -6.78 -8.95
CA MET A 75 -18.85 -6.81 -10.40
C MET A 75 -18.07 -7.92 -11.09
N PHE A 76 -16.82 -8.19 -10.68
CA PHE A 76 -16.02 -9.28 -11.25
C PHE A 76 -16.66 -10.64 -10.98
N VAL A 77 -17.08 -10.89 -9.75
CA VAL A 77 -17.64 -12.18 -9.31
C VAL A 77 -19.03 -12.43 -9.90
N PHE A 78 -19.93 -11.46 -9.80
CA PHE A 78 -21.36 -11.68 -10.10
C PHE A 78 -21.77 -11.22 -11.50
N HIS A 79 -21.04 -10.28 -12.12
CA HIS A 79 -21.48 -9.65 -13.37
C HIS A 79 -20.50 -9.83 -14.55
N MET A 80 -19.28 -10.33 -14.37
CA MET A 80 -18.24 -10.35 -15.41
C MET A 80 -17.90 -11.72 -16.01
N LYS A 81 -18.84 -12.67 -16.10
CA LYS A 81 -18.59 -13.97 -16.77
C LYS A 81 -18.79 -13.90 -18.31
N PRO A 82 -17.95 -14.56 -19.14
CA PRO A 82 -16.65 -15.17 -18.83
C PRO A 82 -15.53 -14.11 -18.64
N TRP A 83 -14.52 -14.45 -17.84
CA TRP A 83 -13.38 -13.55 -17.55
C TRP A 83 -12.35 -13.60 -18.68
N SER A 84 -11.91 -12.43 -19.13
CA SER A 84 -10.73 -12.28 -20.01
C SER A 84 -9.43 -12.36 -19.21
N GLY A 85 -8.28 -12.55 -19.86
CA GLY A 85 -6.97 -12.58 -19.18
C GLY A 85 -6.70 -11.30 -18.37
N ILE A 86 -6.94 -10.13 -18.95
CA ILE A 86 -6.82 -8.85 -18.24
C ILE A 86 -7.80 -8.69 -17.07
N SER A 87 -9.00 -9.28 -17.15
CA SER A 87 -9.95 -9.28 -16.03
C SER A 87 -9.41 -10.06 -14.82
N VAL A 88 -8.61 -11.11 -15.05
CA VAL A 88 -7.95 -11.85 -13.96
C VAL A 88 -6.94 -10.95 -13.24
N TYR A 89 -6.10 -10.21 -13.98
CA TYR A 89 -5.13 -9.30 -13.36
C TYR A 89 -5.81 -8.15 -12.62
N MET A 90 -6.83 -7.52 -13.22
CA MET A 90 -7.60 -6.45 -12.57
C MET A 90 -8.31 -6.93 -11.30
N PHE A 91 -8.84 -8.15 -11.30
CA PHE A 91 -9.45 -8.72 -10.09
C PHE A 91 -8.43 -8.92 -8.97
N ASN A 92 -7.23 -9.42 -9.28
CA ASN A 92 -6.18 -9.59 -8.28
C ASN A 92 -5.66 -8.25 -7.74
N LEU A 93 -5.58 -7.22 -8.60
CA LEU A 93 -5.26 -5.85 -8.19
C LEU A 93 -6.31 -5.33 -7.18
N ALA A 94 -7.59 -5.43 -7.53
CA ALA A 94 -8.69 -5.02 -6.65
C ALA A 94 -8.69 -5.81 -5.32
N LEU A 95 -8.34 -7.09 -5.35
CA LEU A 95 -8.21 -7.91 -4.15
C LEU A 95 -7.04 -7.43 -3.26
N ALA A 96 -5.88 -7.15 -3.84
CA ALA A 96 -4.72 -6.63 -3.11
C ALA A 96 -5.03 -5.26 -2.48
N ASP A 97 -5.72 -4.37 -3.19
CA ASP A 97 -6.14 -3.06 -2.67
C ASP A 97 -7.18 -3.20 -1.56
N PHE A 98 -8.17 -4.07 -1.74
CA PHE A 98 -9.19 -4.30 -0.73
C PHE A 98 -8.59 -4.83 0.57
N LEU A 99 -7.69 -5.82 0.49
CA LEU A 99 -7.00 -6.38 1.66
C LEU A 99 -6.17 -5.32 2.40
N TYR A 100 -5.49 -4.44 1.67
CA TYR A 100 -4.75 -3.33 2.29
C TYR A 100 -5.68 -2.31 2.94
N VAL A 101 -6.73 -1.88 2.25
CA VAL A 101 -7.69 -0.90 2.75
C VAL A 101 -8.33 -1.38 4.06
N LEU A 102 -8.62 -2.67 4.22
CA LEU A 102 -9.12 -3.25 5.47
C LEU A 102 -8.19 -3.04 6.68
N THR A 103 -6.89 -2.83 6.45
CA THR A 103 -5.93 -2.58 7.54
C THR A 103 -5.85 -1.10 7.95
N LEU A 104 -6.33 -0.18 7.11
CA LEU A 104 -6.22 1.26 7.36
C LEU A 104 -6.85 1.74 8.67
N PRO A 105 -7.97 1.20 9.18
CA PRO A 105 -8.53 1.62 10.47
C PRO A 105 -7.55 1.53 11.63
N ALA A 106 -6.74 0.46 11.70
CA ALA A 106 -5.72 0.30 12.73
C ALA A 106 -4.62 1.36 12.61
N LEU A 107 -4.23 1.68 11.37
CA LEU A 107 -3.23 2.70 11.09
C LEU A 107 -3.75 4.13 11.39
N ILE A 108 -5.01 4.42 11.05
CA ILE A 108 -5.71 5.66 11.37
C ILE A 108 -5.75 5.86 12.89
N PHE A 109 -6.21 4.83 13.63
CA PHE A 109 -6.23 4.84 15.08
C PHE A 109 -4.85 5.10 15.66
N TYR A 110 -3.81 4.43 15.15
CA TYR A 110 -2.43 4.63 15.58
C TYR A 110 -1.96 6.09 15.45
N TYR A 111 -2.27 6.79 14.36
CA TYR A 111 -1.89 8.20 14.22
C TYR A 111 -2.71 9.13 15.13
N PHE A 112 -4.00 8.87 15.32
CA PHE A 112 -4.81 9.61 16.30
C PHE A 112 -4.32 9.40 17.73
N ASN A 113 -3.92 8.18 18.07
CA ASN A 113 -3.33 7.80 19.34
C ASN A 113 -1.85 8.21 19.45
N LYS A 114 -1.47 9.35 18.85
CA LYS A 114 -0.12 9.96 18.91
C LYS A 114 1.02 9.00 18.56
N THR A 115 0.79 8.07 17.64
CA THR A 115 1.73 7.01 17.24
C THR A 115 2.13 6.07 18.38
N ASP A 116 1.16 5.75 19.24
CA ASP A 116 1.22 4.69 20.23
C ASP A 116 0.40 3.48 19.75
N TRP A 117 1.08 2.36 19.49
CA TRP A 117 0.54 1.14 18.89
C TRP A 117 0.10 0.15 19.96
N ILE A 118 -1.21 -0.06 20.06
CA ILE A 118 -1.83 -0.90 21.11
C ILE A 118 -2.23 -2.31 20.65
N PHE A 119 -2.14 -2.61 19.35
CA PHE A 119 -2.63 -3.88 18.78
C PHE A 119 -1.64 -5.05 18.90
N GLY A 120 -0.54 -4.86 19.62
CA GLY A 120 0.52 -5.86 19.80
C GLY A 120 1.46 -6.02 18.61
N ASP A 121 2.54 -6.79 18.82
CA ASP A 121 3.64 -6.97 17.87
C ASP A 121 3.21 -7.68 16.58
N ALA A 122 2.44 -8.76 16.70
CA ALA A 122 1.96 -9.55 15.56
C ALA A 122 1.13 -8.69 14.57
N MET A 123 0.25 -7.84 15.08
CA MET A 123 -0.54 -6.95 14.23
C MET A 123 0.30 -5.85 13.59
N CYS A 124 1.34 -5.35 14.27
CA CYS A 124 2.28 -4.42 13.65
C CYS A 124 3.00 -5.07 12.47
N LYS A 125 3.53 -6.28 12.66
CA LYS A 125 4.18 -7.06 11.59
C LYS A 125 3.24 -7.29 10.41
N LEU A 126 2.02 -7.74 10.69
CA LEU A 126 1.00 -7.96 9.67
C LEU A 126 0.62 -6.68 8.93
N GLN A 127 0.45 -5.56 9.64
CA GLN A 127 0.16 -4.25 9.06
C GLN A 127 1.22 -3.80 8.05
N ARG A 128 2.51 -3.98 8.40
CA ARG A 128 3.63 -3.61 7.50
C ARG A 128 3.79 -4.59 6.35
N PHE A 129 3.54 -5.87 6.61
CA PHE A 129 3.60 -6.92 5.59
C PHE A 129 2.52 -6.70 4.51
N ILE A 130 1.25 -6.52 4.91
CA ILE A 130 0.14 -6.30 3.97
C ILE A 130 0.38 -5.02 3.13
N PHE A 131 0.88 -3.94 3.74
CA PHE A 131 1.23 -2.73 2.99
C PHE A 131 2.26 -3.00 1.88
N HIS A 132 3.34 -3.72 2.18
CA HIS A 132 4.37 -4.02 1.18
C HIS A 132 3.90 -5.06 0.15
N VAL A 133 3.08 -6.04 0.56
CA VAL A 133 2.45 -6.99 -0.36
C VAL A 133 1.51 -6.27 -1.34
N ASN A 134 0.69 -5.33 -0.87
CA ASN A 134 -0.12 -4.49 -1.74
C ASN A 134 0.77 -3.66 -2.69
N LEU A 135 1.75 -2.92 -2.15
CA LEU A 135 2.63 -2.07 -2.95
C LEU A 135 3.26 -2.82 -4.13
N TYR A 136 3.95 -3.93 -3.86
CA TYR A 136 4.66 -4.68 -4.90
C TYR A 136 3.72 -5.58 -5.72
N GLY A 137 2.65 -6.11 -5.12
CA GLY A 137 1.59 -6.81 -5.82
C GLY A 137 0.94 -5.93 -6.89
N SER A 138 0.58 -4.70 -6.52
CA SER A 138 -0.01 -3.73 -7.45
C SER A 138 0.95 -3.37 -8.59
N ILE A 139 2.23 -3.13 -8.31
CA ILE A 139 3.24 -2.87 -9.34
C ILE A 139 3.36 -4.04 -10.33
N LEU A 140 3.43 -5.28 -9.85
CA LEU A 140 3.55 -6.46 -10.71
C LEU A 140 2.25 -6.75 -11.50
N PHE A 141 1.07 -6.56 -10.90
CA PHE A 141 -0.19 -6.69 -11.63
C PHE A 141 -0.37 -5.60 -12.68
N LEU A 142 0.02 -4.36 -12.40
CA LEU A 142 0.06 -3.28 -13.40
C LEU A 142 1.01 -3.65 -14.54
N THR A 143 2.17 -4.21 -14.24
CA THR A 143 3.11 -4.71 -15.26
C THR A 143 2.49 -5.80 -16.13
N CYS A 144 1.79 -6.77 -15.52
CA CYS A 144 1.05 -7.80 -16.25
C CYS A 144 -0.05 -7.22 -17.14
N ILE A 145 -0.78 -6.21 -16.66
CA ILE A 145 -1.81 -5.50 -17.42
C ILE A 145 -1.18 -4.76 -18.60
N SER A 146 -0.07 -4.04 -18.40
CA SER A 146 0.67 -3.33 -19.45
C SER A 146 1.21 -4.28 -20.52
N ALA A 147 1.83 -5.40 -20.13
CA ALA A 147 2.34 -6.42 -21.03
C ALA A 147 1.23 -7.13 -21.82
N HIS A 148 0.09 -7.41 -21.16
CA HIS A 148 -1.10 -7.96 -21.81
C HIS A 148 -1.66 -6.98 -22.85
N ARG A 149 -1.72 -5.69 -22.55
CA ARG A 149 -2.16 -4.67 -23.52
C ARG A 149 -1.18 -4.52 -24.68
N TYR A 150 0.10 -4.45 -24.40
CA TYR A 150 1.15 -4.41 -25.42
C TYR A 150 1.01 -5.56 -26.41
N SER A 151 0.91 -6.80 -25.91
CA SER A 151 0.76 -7.99 -26.76
C SER A 151 -0.48 -7.92 -27.65
N GLY A 152 -1.61 -7.44 -27.12
CA GLY A 152 -2.86 -7.31 -27.87
C GLY A 152 -2.87 -6.19 -28.92
N VAL A 153 -2.14 -5.09 -28.70
CA VAL A 153 -2.05 -3.96 -29.65
C VAL A 153 -1.01 -4.23 -30.73
N VAL A 154 0.18 -4.71 -30.34
CA VAL A 154 1.30 -4.88 -31.28
C VAL A 154 1.18 -6.18 -32.07
N TYR A 155 0.74 -7.27 -31.43
CA TYR A 155 0.67 -8.62 -32.01
C TYR A 155 -0.73 -9.27 -31.91
N PRO A 156 -1.79 -8.66 -32.45
CA PRO A 156 -3.18 -9.10 -32.22
C PRO A 156 -3.44 -10.58 -32.58
N LEU A 157 -2.97 -11.06 -33.74
CA LEU A 157 -3.20 -12.45 -34.18
C LEU A 157 -2.29 -13.47 -33.46
N LYS A 158 -1.02 -13.14 -33.21
CA LYS A 158 -0.08 -14.03 -32.49
C LYS A 158 -0.37 -14.12 -30.99
N SER A 159 -1.07 -13.13 -30.43
CA SER A 159 -1.33 -13.04 -28.99
C SER A 159 -2.54 -13.88 -28.52
N LEU A 160 -3.40 -14.35 -29.43
CA LEU A 160 -4.59 -15.16 -29.11
C LEU A 160 -4.29 -16.39 -28.22
N GLY A 161 -3.13 -17.03 -28.42
CA GLY A 161 -2.66 -18.15 -27.59
C GLY A 161 -2.09 -17.73 -26.23
N ARG A 162 -1.38 -16.60 -26.18
CA ARG A 162 -0.68 -16.11 -24.98
C ARG A 162 -1.62 -15.38 -24.00
N LEU A 163 -2.64 -14.69 -24.52
CA LEU A 163 -3.62 -13.93 -23.76
C LEU A 163 -4.77 -14.80 -23.19
N LYS A 164 -4.61 -16.13 -23.21
CA LYS A 164 -5.59 -17.07 -22.65
C LYS A 164 -5.75 -16.85 -21.14
N LYS A 165 -7.00 -16.97 -20.67
CA LYS A 165 -7.35 -16.89 -19.23
C LYS A 165 -6.48 -17.83 -18.36
N LYS A 166 -6.22 -19.06 -18.83
CA LYS A 166 -5.40 -20.04 -18.09
C LYS A 166 -4.01 -19.51 -17.76
N ASN A 167 -3.35 -18.86 -18.72
CA ASN A 167 -2.03 -18.26 -18.53
C ASN A 167 -2.11 -17.09 -17.55
N ALA A 168 -3.15 -16.26 -17.64
CA ALA A 168 -3.33 -15.15 -16.71
C ALA A 168 -3.53 -15.63 -15.26
N VAL A 169 -4.30 -16.71 -15.04
CA VAL A 169 -4.45 -17.32 -13.71
C VAL A 169 -3.12 -17.86 -13.20
N TYR A 170 -2.37 -18.60 -14.04
CA TYR A 170 -1.06 -19.12 -13.67
C TYR A 170 -0.08 -17.99 -13.28
N ILE A 171 0.01 -16.94 -14.12
CA ILE A 171 0.86 -15.78 -13.85
C ILE A 171 0.41 -15.07 -12.57
N SER A 172 -0.89 -14.90 -12.33
CA SER A 172 -1.39 -14.31 -11.08
C SER A 172 -0.97 -15.08 -9.84
N VAL A 173 -1.04 -16.42 -9.87
CA VAL A 173 -0.58 -17.26 -8.76
C VAL A 173 0.92 -17.08 -8.55
N LEU A 174 1.73 -17.06 -9.62
CA LEU A 174 3.16 -16.79 -9.51
C LEU A 174 3.46 -15.40 -8.94
N VAL A 175 2.74 -14.37 -9.35
CA VAL A 175 2.91 -13.01 -8.81
C VAL A 175 2.66 -13.01 -7.30
N TRP A 176 1.57 -13.62 -6.83
CA TRP A 176 1.30 -13.73 -5.40
C TRP A 176 2.41 -14.47 -4.65
N LEU A 177 2.87 -15.61 -5.17
CA LEU A 177 3.95 -16.38 -4.56
C LEU A 177 5.24 -15.56 -4.48
N ILE A 178 5.65 -14.92 -5.58
CA ILE A 178 6.85 -14.07 -5.64
C ILE A 178 6.74 -12.95 -4.62
N VAL A 179 5.62 -12.23 -4.57
CA VAL A 179 5.44 -11.10 -3.66
C VAL A 179 5.43 -11.56 -2.20
N VAL A 180 4.66 -12.59 -1.86
CA VAL A 180 4.58 -13.10 -0.48
C VAL A 180 5.94 -13.57 0.00
N VAL A 181 6.67 -14.35 -0.82
CA VAL A 181 8.01 -14.84 -0.47
C VAL A 181 8.99 -13.67 -0.35
N ALA A 182 9.06 -12.79 -1.34
CA ALA A 182 10.00 -11.67 -1.35
C ALA A 182 9.74 -10.67 -0.22
N ILE A 183 8.48 -10.51 0.22
CA ILE A 183 8.08 -9.57 1.27
C ILE A 183 8.00 -10.20 2.66
N SER A 184 8.05 -11.54 2.77
CA SER A 184 8.07 -12.25 4.05
C SER A 184 9.14 -11.75 5.05
N PRO A 185 10.35 -11.27 4.65
CA PRO A 185 11.30 -10.71 5.60
C PRO A 185 10.80 -9.47 6.35
N ILE A 186 9.78 -8.76 5.86
CA ILE A 186 9.13 -7.68 6.62
C ILE A 186 8.56 -8.21 7.95
N LEU A 187 8.08 -9.45 8.01
CA LEU A 187 7.59 -10.05 9.25
C LEU A 187 8.70 -10.23 10.29
N PHE A 188 9.96 -10.37 9.85
CA PHE A 188 11.12 -10.36 10.74
C PHE A 188 11.51 -8.92 11.12
N TYR A 189 11.71 -8.06 10.13
CA TYR A 189 12.27 -6.71 10.33
C TYR A 189 11.34 -5.72 11.04
N SER A 190 10.04 -5.76 10.73
CA SER A 190 9.06 -4.88 11.37
C SER A 190 8.64 -5.45 12.72
N GLY A 191 8.08 -4.61 13.58
CA GLY A 191 7.64 -5.00 14.91
C GLY A 191 7.41 -3.80 15.80
N THR A 192 7.10 -4.06 17.06
CA THR A 192 6.94 -3.02 18.08
C THR A 192 8.25 -2.66 18.77
N GLY A 193 8.37 -1.41 19.20
CA GLY A 193 9.47 -0.95 20.03
C GLY A 193 9.02 0.11 21.01
N VAL A 194 9.44 -0.02 22.27
CA VAL A 194 9.09 0.93 23.33
C VAL A 194 9.98 2.16 23.24
N ARG A 195 9.37 3.34 23.12
CA ARG A 195 10.06 4.63 23.18
C ARG A 195 10.35 5.01 24.63
N LYS A 196 11.24 5.97 24.81
CA LYS A 196 11.58 6.53 26.14
C LYS A 196 10.40 7.06 26.94
N ASN A 197 9.40 7.62 26.28
CA ASN A 197 8.18 8.12 26.90
C ASN A 197 7.15 6.99 27.18
N LYS A 198 7.58 5.73 27.20
CA LYS A 198 6.76 4.52 27.41
C LYS A 198 5.69 4.24 26.33
N THR A 199 5.66 5.01 25.24
CA THR A 199 4.78 4.72 24.10
C THR A 199 5.38 3.65 23.19
N THR A 200 4.55 2.82 22.60
CA THR A 200 4.94 1.73 21.71
C THR A 200 4.87 2.19 20.25
N THR A 201 5.98 2.12 19.53
CA THR A 201 6.02 2.40 18.09
C THR A 201 5.85 1.11 17.32
N CYS A 202 5.01 1.13 16.28
CA CYS A 202 5.08 0.12 15.23
C CYS A 202 6.07 0.57 14.14
N TYR A 203 7.25 -0.06 14.09
CA TYR A 203 8.30 0.31 13.13
C TYR A 203 7.83 0.10 11.69
N ASP A 204 7.94 1.13 10.85
CA ASP A 204 7.67 1.03 9.40
C ASP A 204 8.83 0.40 8.62
N THR A 205 10.00 0.33 9.25
CA THR A 205 11.22 -0.25 8.71
C THR A 205 11.72 -1.30 9.71
N THR A 206 12.71 -0.96 10.52
CA THR A 206 13.23 -1.82 11.59
C THR A 206 13.96 -0.98 12.66
N SER A 207 14.37 -1.64 13.74
CA SER A 207 15.23 -1.07 14.79
C SER A 207 16.63 -0.74 14.25
N ASP A 208 17.40 0.04 14.98
CA ASP A 208 18.73 0.46 14.51
C ASP A 208 19.72 -0.70 14.38
N GLU A 209 19.50 -1.80 15.12
CA GLU A 209 20.31 -3.03 15.08
C GLU A 209 20.28 -3.68 13.69
N TYR A 210 19.11 -3.80 13.07
CA TYR A 210 18.94 -4.48 11.78
C TYR A 210 18.89 -3.51 10.60
N LEU A 211 19.04 -2.20 10.82
CA LEU A 211 18.78 -1.17 9.81
C LEU A 211 19.65 -1.31 8.56
N ARG A 212 20.92 -1.70 8.71
CA ARG A 212 21.85 -1.92 7.59
C ARG A 212 21.40 -3.10 6.72
N SER A 213 21.05 -4.22 7.34
CA SER A 213 20.53 -5.39 6.62
C SER A 213 19.18 -5.11 5.93
N TYR A 214 18.29 -4.37 6.61
CA TYR A 214 17.03 -3.92 6.04
C TYR A 214 17.23 -2.97 4.86
N PHE A 215 18.25 -2.10 4.89
CA PHE A 215 18.57 -1.23 3.76
C PHE A 215 18.96 -2.05 2.52
N ILE A 216 19.85 -3.04 2.66
CA ILE A 216 20.25 -3.92 1.55
C ILE A 216 19.03 -4.66 1.00
N TYR A 217 18.24 -5.28 1.87
CA TYR A 217 16.99 -5.94 1.50
C TYR A 217 16.04 -4.99 0.75
N SER A 218 15.82 -3.78 1.28
CA SER A 218 14.96 -2.77 0.67
C SER A 218 15.47 -2.31 -0.69
N MET A 219 16.79 -2.28 -0.91
CA MET A 219 17.37 -1.95 -2.21
C MET A 219 17.13 -3.09 -3.20
N CYS A 220 17.35 -4.35 -2.81
CA CYS A 220 17.07 -5.52 -3.64
C CYS A 220 15.60 -5.54 -4.09
N THR A 221 14.64 -5.35 -3.16
CA THR A 221 13.22 -5.32 -3.51
C THR A 221 12.85 -4.11 -4.36
N THR A 222 13.44 -2.94 -4.10
CA THR A 222 13.21 -1.72 -4.92
C THR A 222 13.70 -1.93 -6.35
N VAL A 223 14.89 -2.50 -6.54
CA VAL A 223 15.42 -2.76 -7.88
C VAL A 223 14.57 -3.82 -8.60
N ALA A 224 14.36 -4.97 -7.97
CA ALA A 224 13.72 -6.12 -8.60
C ALA A 224 12.22 -5.95 -8.82
N MET A 225 11.50 -5.38 -7.85
CA MET A 225 10.03 -5.30 -7.85
C MET A 225 9.48 -3.89 -8.11
N PHE A 226 10.34 -2.88 -8.29
CA PHE A 226 9.91 -1.55 -8.72
C PHE A 226 10.68 -1.04 -9.95
N CYS A 227 12.01 -0.96 -9.93
CA CYS A 227 12.77 -0.41 -11.06
C CYS A 227 12.62 -1.25 -12.33
N VAL A 228 12.78 -2.58 -12.22
CA VAL A 228 12.61 -3.49 -13.37
C VAL A 228 11.17 -3.42 -13.93
N PRO A 229 10.10 -3.56 -13.12
CA PRO A 229 8.73 -3.30 -13.53
C PRO A 229 8.50 -1.95 -14.20
N LEU A 230 9.05 -0.86 -13.66
CA LEU A 230 8.93 0.48 -14.23
C LEU A 230 9.53 0.54 -15.65
N VAL A 231 10.74 0.00 -15.85
CA VAL A 231 11.37 -0.07 -17.18
C VAL A 231 10.52 -0.89 -18.15
N LEU A 232 9.99 -2.03 -17.71
CA LEU A 232 9.12 -2.87 -18.54
C LEU A 232 7.82 -2.16 -18.94
N ILE A 233 7.19 -1.43 -18.00
CA ILE A 233 5.98 -0.65 -18.27
C ILE A 233 6.27 0.48 -19.26
N LEU A 234 7.35 1.24 -19.05
CA LEU A 234 7.76 2.32 -19.95
C LEU A 234 8.05 1.79 -21.36
N GLY A 235 8.77 0.67 -21.47
CA GLY A 235 9.02 0.01 -22.75
C GLY A 235 7.74 -0.46 -23.43
N CYS A 236 6.83 -1.10 -22.70
CA CYS A 236 5.52 -1.50 -23.22
C CYS A 236 4.73 -0.31 -23.74
N TYR A 237 4.69 0.79 -22.99
CA TYR A 237 3.92 1.98 -23.34
C TYR A 237 4.53 2.77 -24.49
N GLY A 238 5.86 2.89 -24.55
CA GLY A 238 6.54 3.47 -25.71
C GLY A 238 6.21 2.72 -27.00
N LEU A 239 6.21 1.37 -26.95
CA LEU A 239 5.86 0.55 -28.11
C LEU A 239 4.36 0.58 -28.44
N ILE A 240 3.47 0.65 -27.45
CA ILE A 240 2.03 0.84 -27.66
C ILE A 240 1.79 2.18 -28.35
N VAL A 241 2.35 3.28 -27.84
CA VAL A 241 2.20 4.62 -28.41
C VAL A 241 2.72 4.63 -29.86
N ARG A 242 3.92 4.09 -30.10
CA ARG A 242 4.46 3.96 -31.46
C ARG A 242 3.52 3.17 -32.38
N ALA A 243 3.01 2.03 -31.94
CA ALA A 243 2.09 1.23 -32.74
C ALA A 243 0.76 1.94 -33.01
N LEU A 244 0.27 2.74 -32.06
CA LEU A 244 -0.95 3.54 -32.21
C LEU A 244 -0.78 4.75 -33.15
N ILE A 245 0.43 5.29 -33.27
CA ILE A 245 0.75 6.38 -34.21
C ILE A 245 0.94 5.82 -35.63
N TYR A 246 1.63 4.68 -35.78
CA TYR A 246 1.99 4.14 -37.09
C TYR A 246 0.89 3.30 -37.74
N LYS A 247 0.16 2.50 -36.97
CA LYS A 247 -1.02 1.81 -37.48
C LYS A 247 -2.15 2.79 -37.31
N ASP A 248 -2.68 3.32 -38.40
CA ASP A 248 -3.86 4.19 -38.42
C ASP A 248 -5.10 3.42 -37.90
N LEU A 249 -5.07 3.09 -36.60
CA LEU A 249 -6.07 2.34 -35.87
C LEU A 249 -7.20 3.32 -35.59
N ASP A 250 -7.97 3.56 -36.64
CA ASP A 250 -9.03 4.54 -36.63
C ASP A 250 -10.05 4.22 -35.53
N ASN A 251 -10.34 5.24 -34.71
CA ASN A 251 -11.19 5.29 -33.49
C ASN A 251 -11.54 3.99 -32.73
N SER A 252 -10.65 2.99 -32.68
CA SER A 252 -10.99 1.69 -32.10
C SER A 252 -11.14 1.79 -30.57
N PRO A 253 -12.12 1.11 -29.95
CA PRO A 253 -12.25 1.05 -28.49
C PRO A 253 -10.98 0.54 -27.80
N LEU A 254 -10.14 -0.23 -28.50
CA LEU A 254 -8.86 -0.72 -28.00
C LEU A 254 -7.83 0.41 -27.85
N ARG A 255 -7.74 1.33 -28.80
CA ARG A 255 -6.85 2.51 -28.76
C ARG A 255 -7.18 3.39 -27.56
N ARG A 256 -8.45 3.79 -27.43
CA ARG A 256 -8.93 4.65 -26.32
C ARG A 256 -8.62 4.03 -24.95
N LYS A 257 -8.93 2.73 -24.77
CA LYS A 257 -8.64 2.01 -23.51
C LYS A 257 -7.15 1.94 -23.20
N SER A 258 -6.31 1.77 -24.22
CA SER A 258 -4.86 1.69 -24.05
C SER A 258 -4.29 3.06 -23.66
N ILE A 259 -4.77 4.16 -24.24
CA ILE A 259 -4.37 5.52 -23.88
C ILE A 259 -4.77 5.85 -22.44
N TYR A 260 -6.01 5.57 -22.02
CA TYR A 260 -6.43 5.80 -20.63
C TYR A 260 -5.59 4.98 -19.65
N LEU A 261 -5.31 3.71 -19.97
CA LEU A 261 -4.44 2.88 -19.14
C LEU A 261 -3.03 3.48 -19.01
N VAL A 262 -2.44 3.93 -20.13
CA VAL A 262 -1.11 4.57 -20.12
C VAL A 262 -1.11 5.79 -19.21
N ILE A 263 -2.07 6.71 -19.38
CA ILE A 263 -2.15 7.94 -18.59
C ILE A 263 -2.32 7.63 -17.10
N ILE A 264 -3.28 6.77 -16.74
CA ILE A 264 -3.56 6.43 -15.34
C ILE A 264 -2.33 5.79 -14.70
N VAL A 265 -1.75 4.77 -15.34
CA VAL A 265 -0.60 4.04 -14.77
C VAL A 265 0.61 4.96 -14.63
N LEU A 266 0.95 5.75 -15.66
CA LEU A 266 2.07 6.70 -15.54
C LEU A 266 1.86 7.73 -14.43
N THR A 267 0.61 8.20 -14.25
CA THR A 267 0.26 9.13 -13.18
C THR A 267 0.45 8.48 -11.80
N VAL A 268 -0.03 7.25 -11.61
CA VAL A 268 0.15 6.51 -10.34
C VAL A 268 1.64 6.28 -10.05
N PHE A 269 2.44 5.93 -11.05
CA PHE A 269 3.89 5.80 -10.86
C PHE A 269 4.55 7.12 -10.47
N ALA A 270 4.20 8.22 -11.15
CA ALA A 270 4.77 9.54 -10.90
C ALA A 270 4.38 10.13 -9.55
N VAL A 271 3.13 9.95 -9.12
CA VAL A 271 2.59 10.57 -7.90
C VAL A 271 2.79 9.69 -6.67
N SER A 272 2.69 8.37 -6.81
CA SER A 272 2.68 7.43 -5.68
C SER A 272 3.98 6.63 -5.57
N TYR A 273 4.34 5.87 -6.61
CA TYR A 273 5.40 4.86 -6.47
C TYR A 273 6.82 5.45 -6.51
N ILE A 274 7.12 6.35 -7.46
CA ILE A 274 8.46 6.96 -7.59
C ILE A 274 8.79 7.79 -6.35
N PRO A 275 7.93 8.74 -5.89
CA PRO A 275 8.25 9.55 -4.73
C PRO A 275 8.45 8.70 -3.47
N PHE A 276 7.61 7.67 -3.28
CA PHE A 276 7.74 6.77 -2.14
C PHE A 276 9.08 6.02 -2.13
N HIS A 277 9.49 5.41 -3.25
CA HIS A 277 10.75 4.65 -3.29
C HIS A 277 11.97 5.55 -3.13
N VAL A 278 11.97 6.74 -3.74
CA VAL A 278 13.03 7.74 -3.57
C VAL A 278 13.13 8.16 -2.11
N MET A 279 12.02 8.58 -1.49
CA MET A 279 12.04 9.08 -0.12
C MET A 279 12.26 7.99 0.92
N LYS A 280 11.78 6.75 0.70
CA LYS A 280 12.12 5.60 1.55
C LYS A 280 13.63 5.36 1.56
N THR A 281 14.25 5.39 0.38
CA THR A 281 15.70 5.21 0.24
C THR A 281 16.46 6.34 0.92
N MET A 282 16.10 7.60 0.64
CA MET A 282 16.74 8.77 1.26
C MET A 282 16.60 8.77 2.77
N ASN A 283 15.43 8.42 3.31
CA ASN A 283 15.21 8.35 4.76
C ASN A 283 16.02 7.23 5.43
N LEU A 284 16.19 6.08 4.76
CA LEU A 284 17.08 5.02 5.26
C LEU A 284 18.55 5.45 5.23
N ARG A 285 19.00 6.09 4.15
CA ARG A 285 20.37 6.64 4.04
C ARG A 285 20.62 7.72 5.10
N ALA A 286 19.64 8.60 5.34
CA ALA A 286 19.71 9.62 6.38
C ALA A 286 19.94 9.00 7.77
N ARG A 287 19.22 7.92 8.09
CA ARG A 287 19.37 7.20 9.37
C ARG A 287 20.67 6.42 9.50
N LEU A 288 21.28 5.97 8.40
CA LEU A 288 22.50 5.16 8.41
C LEU A 288 23.78 5.99 8.29
N ASP A 289 23.83 6.88 7.30
CA ASP A 289 25.09 7.48 6.84
C ASP A 289 25.17 8.99 7.14
N PHE A 290 24.04 9.67 7.34
CA PHE A 290 24.00 11.14 7.52
C PHE A 290 23.70 11.56 8.96
N GLN A 291 24.19 10.81 9.94
CA GLN A 291 24.06 11.15 11.37
C GLN A 291 25.18 12.09 11.83
N THR A 292 25.25 13.28 11.24
CA THR A 292 26.16 14.36 11.64
C THR A 292 25.38 15.62 12.00
N PRO A 293 25.89 16.49 12.90
CA PRO A 293 25.17 17.70 13.32
C PRO A 293 24.71 18.59 12.17
N ALA A 294 25.55 18.76 11.14
CA ALA A 294 25.24 19.56 9.95
C ALA A 294 24.07 19.00 9.12
N MET A 295 23.84 17.68 9.16
CA MET A 295 22.83 17.02 8.35
C MET A 295 21.47 16.88 9.05
N CYS A 296 21.36 17.20 10.34
CA CYS A 296 20.12 16.96 11.10
C CYS A 296 18.92 17.74 10.54
N ALA A 297 19.10 19.02 10.18
CA ALA A 297 18.02 19.82 9.58
C ALA A 297 17.57 19.26 8.22
N PHE A 298 18.50 18.70 7.43
CA PHE A 298 18.18 18.02 6.17
C PHE A 298 17.44 16.70 6.44
N ASN A 299 17.89 15.90 7.42
CA ASN A 299 17.25 14.64 7.80
C ASN A 299 15.80 14.84 8.27
N ASP A 300 15.53 15.92 9.01
CA ASP A 300 14.17 16.30 9.42
C ASP A 300 13.27 16.56 8.21
N ARG A 301 13.77 17.28 7.18
CA ARG A 301 13.04 17.53 5.93
C ARG A 301 12.82 16.23 5.15
N VAL A 302 13.84 15.39 5.01
CA VAL A 302 13.73 14.08 4.36
C VAL A 302 12.68 13.21 5.04
N TYR A 303 12.68 13.16 6.37
CA TYR A 303 11.69 12.42 7.14
C TYR A 303 10.28 12.99 6.92
N ALA A 304 10.11 14.31 6.94
CA ALA A 304 8.83 14.96 6.71
C ALA A 304 8.28 14.66 5.30
N THR A 305 9.10 14.82 4.26
CA THR A 305 8.71 14.48 2.88
C THR A 305 8.44 12.99 2.74
N TYR A 306 9.20 12.12 3.41
CA TYR A 306 8.91 10.70 3.45
C TYR A 306 7.51 10.42 4.02
N GLN A 307 7.09 11.10 5.09
CA GLN A 307 5.71 10.96 5.59
C GLN A 307 4.67 11.33 4.53
N VAL A 308 4.88 12.42 3.77
CA VAL A 308 3.98 12.80 2.67
C VAL A 308 3.91 11.68 1.61
N THR A 309 5.06 11.19 1.16
CA THR A 309 5.08 10.13 0.13
C THR A 309 4.48 8.81 0.59
N ARG A 310 4.48 8.50 1.90
CA ARG A 310 3.74 7.33 2.45
C ARG A 310 2.24 7.49 2.30
N GLY A 311 1.72 8.70 2.52
CA GLY A 311 0.32 9.02 2.23
C GLY A 311 0.02 8.85 0.74
N LEU A 312 0.87 9.41 -0.13
CA LEU A 312 0.70 9.30 -1.58
C LEU A 312 0.77 7.84 -2.08
N ALA A 313 1.63 7.01 -1.50
CA ALA A 313 1.72 5.59 -1.82
C ALA A 313 0.38 4.87 -1.62
N SER A 314 -0.37 5.24 -0.57
CA SER A 314 -1.68 4.63 -0.27
C SER A 314 -2.81 5.06 -1.20
N LEU A 315 -2.65 6.15 -1.95
CA LEU A 315 -3.66 6.60 -2.91
C LEU A 315 -3.79 5.66 -4.12
N ASN A 316 -2.82 4.76 -4.36
CA ASN A 316 -2.94 3.78 -5.45
C ASN A 316 -4.25 2.98 -5.32
N SER A 317 -4.59 2.52 -4.11
CA SER A 317 -5.76 1.69 -3.85
C SER A 317 -7.10 2.40 -4.06
N CYS A 318 -7.13 3.74 -4.13
CA CYS A 318 -8.34 4.47 -4.51
C CYS A 318 -8.36 4.92 -5.98
N VAL A 319 -7.20 4.97 -6.65
CA VAL A 319 -7.09 5.32 -8.08
C VAL A 319 -7.30 4.08 -8.96
N ASP A 320 -6.89 2.90 -8.52
CA ASP A 320 -7.02 1.64 -9.28
C ASP A 320 -8.48 1.28 -9.64
N PRO A 321 -9.51 1.56 -8.82
CA PRO A 321 -10.91 1.49 -9.24
C PRO A 321 -11.21 2.24 -10.56
N ILE A 322 -10.64 3.43 -10.76
CA ILE A 322 -10.83 4.23 -11.98
C ILE A 322 -10.33 3.48 -13.21
N LEU A 323 -9.24 2.72 -13.08
CA LEU A 323 -8.69 1.87 -14.13
C LEU A 323 -9.71 0.81 -14.56
N TYR A 324 -10.47 0.23 -13.63
CA TYR A 324 -11.51 -0.77 -13.94
C TYR A 324 -12.70 -0.17 -14.70
N PHE A 325 -13.18 1.00 -14.26
CA PHE A 325 -14.36 1.64 -14.86
C PHE A 325 -14.06 2.31 -16.21
N LEU A 326 -12.91 2.98 -16.35
CA LEU A 326 -12.57 3.72 -17.57
C LEU A 326 -11.92 2.84 -18.65
N ALA A 327 -11.09 1.87 -18.28
CA ALA A 327 -10.48 0.95 -19.26
C ALA A 327 -11.44 -0.19 -19.69
N GLY A 328 -12.61 -0.31 -19.05
CA GLY A 328 -13.59 -1.38 -19.28
C GLY A 328 -14.96 -0.90 -19.77
N ASP A 329 -15.12 -0.57 -21.06
CA ASP A 329 -16.46 -0.29 -21.64
C ASP A 329 -17.49 -1.41 -21.35
N THR A 330 -17.03 -2.66 -21.30
CA THR A 330 -17.85 -3.82 -20.91
C THR A 330 -18.28 -3.73 -19.45
N PHE A 331 -17.40 -3.26 -18.57
CA PHE A 331 -17.69 -3.09 -17.14
C PHE A 331 -18.80 -2.04 -16.94
N ARG A 332 -18.69 -0.87 -17.59
CA ARG A 332 -19.73 0.18 -17.55
C ARG A 332 -21.09 -0.32 -18.05
N ARG A 333 -21.12 -1.03 -19.19
CA ARG A 333 -22.36 -1.60 -19.75
C ARG A 333 -22.98 -2.67 -18.86
N ARG A 334 -22.15 -3.46 -18.16
CA ARG A 334 -22.65 -4.50 -17.25
C ARG A 334 -23.08 -3.91 -15.91
N LEU A 335 -22.40 -2.88 -15.41
CA LEU A 335 -22.78 -2.16 -14.21
C LEU A 335 -24.14 -1.49 -14.40
N SER A 336 -24.35 -0.78 -15.51
CA SER A 336 -25.66 -0.16 -15.79
C SER A 336 -26.80 -1.16 -15.93
N ARG A 337 -26.53 -2.37 -16.45
CA ARG A 337 -27.51 -3.46 -16.47
C ARG A 337 -27.77 -4.04 -15.08
N ALA A 338 -26.73 -4.21 -14.27
CA ALA A 338 -26.83 -4.73 -12.91
C ALA A 338 -27.62 -3.79 -12.00
N THR A 339 -27.32 -2.48 -12.05
CA THR A 339 -28.04 -1.46 -11.27
C THR A 339 -29.49 -1.32 -11.71
N ARG A 340 -29.78 -1.35 -13.02
CA ARG A 340 -31.17 -1.38 -13.52
C ARG A 340 -31.93 -2.62 -13.07
N LYS A 341 -31.30 -3.80 -13.07
CA LYS A 341 -31.93 -5.05 -12.59
C LYS A 341 -32.18 -5.00 -11.07
N ALA A 342 -31.25 -4.44 -10.30
CA ALA A 342 -31.42 -4.24 -8.86
C ALA A 342 -32.54 -3.23 -8.55
N SER A 343 -32.61 -2.12 -9.28
CA SER A 343 -33.68 -1.12 -9.16
C SER A 343 -35.06 -1.74 -9.42
N ARG A 344 -35.22 -2.45 -10.55
CA ARG A 344 -36.48 -3.13 -10.90
C ARG A 344 -36.89 -4.19 -9.88
N ARG A 345 -35.92 -4.91 -9.30
CA ARG A 345 -36.18 -5.91 -8.25
C ARG A 345 -36.58 -5.25 -6.93
N SER A 346 -36.00 -4.09 -6.61
CA SER A 346 -36.39 -3.27 -5.47
C SER A 346 -37.80 -2.72 -5.63
N GLU A 347 -38.13 -2.17 -6.81
CA GLU A 347 -39.48 -1.68 -7.14
C GLU A 347 -40.53 -2.79 -7.08
N ALA A 348 -40.25 -3.97 -7.65
CA ALA A 348 -41.16 -5.11 -7.60
C ALA A 348 -41.39 -5.63 -6.17
N ASN A 349 -40.35 -5.64 -5.33
CA ASN A 349 -40.48 -6.01 -3.91
C ASN A 349 -41.26 -4.96 -3.09
N LEU A 350 -41.14 -3.67 -3.42
CA LEU A 350 -41.92 -2.60 -2.81
C LEU A 350 -43.40 -2.66 -3.23
N GLN A 351 -43.68 -2.95 -4.50
CA GLN A 351 -45.05 -3.17 -4.98
C GLN A 351 -45.69 -4.41 -4.34
N SER A 352 -44.99 -5.54 -4.28
CA SER A 352 -45.48 -6.74 -3.59
C SER A 352 -45.78 -6.50 -2.11
N LYS A 353 -44.92 -5.75 -1.38
CA LYS A 353 -45.20 -5.37 0.02
C LYS A 353 -46.39 -4.40 0.15
N SER A 354 -46.57 -3.51 -0.81
CA SER A 354 -47.71 -2.59 -0.85
C SER A 354 -49.01 -3.35 -1.10
N GLU A 355 -49.00 -4.33 -2.01
CA GLU A 355 -50.15 -5.17 -2.32
C GLU A 355 -50.53 -6.05 -1.11
N ASP A 356 -49.58 -6.70 -0.45
CA ASP A 356 -49.82 -7.46 0.80
C ASP A 356 -50.39 -6.58 1.93
N MET A 357 -49.88 -5.36 2.09
CA MET A 357 -50.40 -4.40 3.08
C MET A 357 -51.83 -3.97 2.76
N THR A 358 -52.13 -3.71 1.49
CA THR A 358 -53.47 -3.30 1.05
C THR A 358 -54.47 -4.46 1.22
N LEU A 359 -54.05 -5.69 0.91
CA LEU A 359 -54.85 -6.91 1.07
C LEU A 359 -55.15 -7.22 2.54
N ASN A 360 -54.27 -6.84 3.47
CA ASN A 360 -54.48 -7.01 4.91
C ASN A 360 -55.36 -5.91 5.54
N ILE A 361 -55.49 -4.74 4.92
CA ILE A 361 -56.38 -3.63 5.39
C ILE A 361 -57.81 -3.80 4.87
N LEU A 362 -58.00 -4.37 3.69
CA LEU A 362 -59.31 -4.61 3.07
C LEU A 362 -60.29 -5.45 3.93
N PRO A 363 -59.87 -6.49 4.68
CA PRO A 363 -60.71 -7.20 5.62
C PRO A 363 -61.13 -6.35 6.83
N GLU A 364 -60.24 -5.50 7.37
CA GLU A 364 -60.54 -4.62 8.52
C GLU A 364 -61.56 -3.52 8.16
N PHE A 365 -61.50 -2.96 6.95
CA PHE A 365 -62.46 -1.95 6.52
C PHE A 365 -63.86 -2.53 6.27
N LYS A 366 -63.94 -3.79 5.79
CA LYS A 366 -65.21 -4.49 5.60
C LYS A 366 -65.85 -4.92 6.93
N GLN A 367 -65.07 -4.99 8.01
CA GLN A 367 -65.57 -5.33 9.34
C GLN A 367 -66.03 -4.09 10.15
N ASN A 368 -65.56 -2.89 9.80
CA ASN A 368 -65.92 -1.63 10.48
C ASN A 368 -66.95 -0.77 9.72
N GLY A 369 -67.26 -1.07 8.46
CA GLY A 369 -68.19 -0.29 7.63
C GLY A 369 -69.68 -0.65 7.75
N ASP A 370 -70.04 -1.77 8.40
CA ASP A 370 -71.43 -2.26 8.48
C ASP A 370 -72.15 -1.92 9.80
N THR A 371 -71.62 -0.97 10.58
CA THR A 371 -72.27 -0.51 11.82
C THR A 371 -72.34 1.01 11.91
N SER A 372 -73.12 1.65 11.04
CA SER A 372 -73.99 2.78 11.43
C SER A 372 -74.83 3.30 10.25
N LEU A 373 -76.16 3.13 10.43
CA LEU A 373 -77.30 3.85 9.84
C LEU A 373 -77.72 3.59 8.39
#